data_AF-A0A4Q3UEJ0-F1
#
_entry.id   AF-A0A4Q3UEJ0-F1
#
_cell.length_a   1.000
_cell.length_b   1.000
_cell.length_c   1.000
_cell.angle_alpha   90.00
_cell.angle_beta   90.00
_cell.angle_gamma   90.00
#
_symmetry.space_group_name_H-M   'P 1'
#
loop_
_entity.id
_entity.type
_entity.pdbx_description
1 polymer ?
#
loop_
_entity_poly.entity_id
_entity_poly.type
_entity_poly.pdbx_seq_one_letter_code
_entity_poly.pdbx_strand_id
1 'polypeptide(L)'
;MPKLELADKACAVAWVLFSPLAALMALISTVEPSSFYYVQLTVLCTWSVLGVTAGLASLMGVLWAIRLRLALALVAACYWGFAVVTMVGFAVAYLIDRRAANALVGWTLTALILLVAVFAIVRLRSRKVAMIVPTQPVAPNNSLERSRER
;
A
#
# COMPACT_ATOMS: atom_id res chain seq x y z
N MET A 1 26.22 10.14 12.55
CA MET A 1 25.59 10.87 11.43
C MET A 1 24.28 11.51 11.90
N PRO A 2 24.32 12.70 12.53
CA PRO A 2 23.15 13.30 13.19
C PRO A 2 22.07 13.82 12.22
N LYS A 3 22.43 14.14 10.97
CA LYS A 3 21.48 14.66 9.96
C LYS A 3 20.43 13.65 9.51
N LEU A 4 20.82 12.37 9.39
CA LEU A 4 19.90 11.29 8.98
C LEU A 4 18.85 11.02 10.06
N GLU A 5 19.25 11.10 11.33
CA GLU A 5 18.39 10.82 12.47
C GLU A 5 17.31 11.90 12.64
N LEU A 6 17.65 13.17 12.37
CA LEU A 6 16.70 14.27 12.37
C LEU A 6 15.64 14.12 11.27
N ALA A 7 16.06 13.75 10.06
CA ALA A 7 15.15 13.54 8.93
C ALA A 7 14.18 12.39 9.19
N ASP A 8 14.65 11.31 9.82
CA ASP A 8 13.82 10.15 10.14
C ASP A 8 12.76 10.46 11.20
N LYS A 9 13.16 11.21 12.26
CA LYS A 9 12.24 11.69 13.30
C LYS A 9 11.21 12.66 12.74
N ALA A 10 11.62 13.60 11.88
CA ALA A 10 10.70 14.52 11.21
C ALA A 10 9.67 13.76 10.34
N CYS A 11 10.12 12.75 9.60
CA CYS A 11 9.24 11.88 8.82
C CYS A 11 8.26 11.10 9.72
N ALA A 12 8.73 10.56 10.84
CA ALA A 12 7.87 9.85 11.79
C ALA A 12 6.78 10.77 12.38
N VAL A 13 7.13 12.00 12.75
CA VAL A 13 6.17 13.01 13.23
C VAL A 13 5.16 13.37 12.14
N ALA A 14 5.61 13.56 10.90
CA ALA A 14 4.72 13.81 9.77
C ALA A 14 3.70 12.67 9.60
N TRP A 15 4.11 11.40 9.70
CA TRP A 15 3.19 10.28 9.66
C TRP A 15 2.16 10.30 10.80
N VAL A 16 2.56 10.63 12.03
CA VAL A 16 1.61 10.72 13.16
C VAL A 16 0.60 11.85 12.96
N LEU A 17 1.02 13.00 12.44
CA LEU A 17 0.16 14.17 12.28
C LEU A 17 -0.74 14.10 11.03
N PHE A 18 -0.22 13.64 9.90
CA PHE A 18 -0.95 13.65 8.63
C PHE A 18 -1.81 12.40 8.40
N SER A 19 -1.52 11.28 9.07
CA SER A 19 -2.34 10.07 8.93
C SER A 19 -3.80 10.27 9.37
N PRO A 20 -4.09 10.91 10.52
CA PRO A 20 -5.47 11.24 10.92
C PRO A 20 -6.19 12.18 9.95
N LEU A 21 -5.45 13.07 9.28
CA LEU A 21 -6.02 13.96 8.27
C LEU A 21 -6.64 13.17 7.10
N ALA A 22 -6.05 12.03 6.73
CA ALA A 22 -6.60 11.17 5.68
C ALA A 22 -7.96 10.57 6.09
N ALA A 23 -8.12 10.17 7.35
CA ALA A 23 -9.40 9.70 7.88
C ALA A 23 -10.43 10.83 7.96
N LEU A 24 -10.00 12.04 8.37
CA LEU A 24 -10.87 13.21 8.41
C LEU A 24 -11.39 13.57 7.01
N MET A 25 -10.51 13.52 5.99
CA MET A 25 -10.88 13.72 4.58
C MET A 25 -11.89 12.69 4.11
N ALA A 26 -11.79 11.44 4.58
CA ALA A 26 -12.78 10.40 4.29
C ALA A 26 -14.15 10.71 4.92
N LEU A 27 -14.15 11.16 6.18
CA LEU A 27 -15.36 11.50 6.93
C LEU A 27 -16.16 12.63 6.29
N ILE A 28 -15.48 13.69 5.84
CA ILE A 28 -16.12 14.84 5.17
C ILE A 28 -16.37 14.61 3.68
N SER A 29 -15.99 13.45 3.14
CA SER A 29 -16.11 13.15 1.73
C SER A 29 -17.58 12.93 1.36
N THR A 30 -18.09 13.70 0.41
CA THR A 30 -19.48 13.58 -0.10
C THR A 30 -19.54 12.67 -1.34
N VAL A 31 -18.94 11.48 -1.26
CA VAL A 31 -18.91 10.53 -2.38
C VAL A 31 -20.22 9.74 -2.43
N GLU A 32 -20.94 9.87 -3.54
CA GLU A 32 -22.05 9.00 -3.91
C GLU A 32 -21.59 7.99 -4.98
N PRO A 33 -22.08 6.74 -4.96
CA PRO A 33 -23.03 6.14 -4.01
C PRO A 33 -22.41 5.72 -2.65
N SER A 34 -23.28 5.52 -1.65
CA SER A 34 -22.93 5.23 -0.24
C SER A 34 -22.01 4.02 -0.03
N SER A 35 -22.05 3.03 -0.93
CA SER A 35 -21.14 1.88 -0.90
C SER A 35 -19.67 2.30 -1.09
N PHE A 36 -19.37 3.24 -1.99
CA PHE A 36 -18.02 3.77 -2.16
C PHE A 36 -17.58 4.60 -0.98
N TYR A 37 -18.50 5.34 -0.35
CA TYR A 37 -18.22 6.08 0.87
C TYR A 37 -17.70 5.17 2.00
N TYR A 38 -18.39 4.05 2.29
CA TYR A 38 -17.95 3.13 3.35
C TYR A 38 -16.63 2.43 3.02
N VAL A 39 -16.39 2.09 1.75
CA VAL A 39 -15.11 1.51 1.31
C VAL A 39 -13.98 2.53 1.51
N GLN A 40 -14.19 3.77 1.06
CA GLN A 40 -13.23 4.86 1.24
C GLN A 40 -12.94 5.13 2.72
N LEU A 41 -13.99 5.22 3.54
CA LEU A 41 -13.87 5.41 4.98
C LEU A 41 -13.05 4.29 5.62
N THR A 42 -13.35 3.02 5.30
CA THR A 42 -12.65 1.87 5.87
C THR A 42 -11.18 1.85 5.47
N VAL A 43 -10.87 2.10 4.19
CA VAL A 43 -9.49 2.12 3.68
C VAL A 43 -8.70 3.27 4.31
N LEU A 44 -9.24 4.48 4.34
CA LEU A 44 -8.54 5.66 4.88
C LEU A 44 -8.43 5.63 6.41
N CYS A 45 -9.40 5.06 7.13
CA CYS A 45 -9.27 4.81 8.57
C CYS A 45 -8.20 3.75 8.86
N THR A 46 -8.18 2.63 8.13
CA THR A 46 -7.16 1.59 8.28
C THR A 46 -5.78 2.16 7.99
N TRP A 47 -5.66 2.96 6.92
CA TRP A 47 -4.45 3.69 6.57
C TRP A 47 -4.00 4.62 7.69
N SER A 48 -4.92 5.39 8.25
CA SER A 48 -4.65 6.32 9.34
C SER A 48 -4.05 5.61 10.55
N VAL A 49 -4.68 4.51 10.98
CA VAL A 49 -4.18 3.71 12.11
C VAL A 49 -2.80 3.13 11.82
N LEU A 50 -2.59 2.56 10.63
CA LEU A 50 -1.28 2.02 10.24
C LEU A 50 -0.21 3.11 10.15
N GLY A 51 -0.54 4.29 9.65
CA GLY A 51 0.38 5.42 9.57
C GLY A 51 0.76 5.99 10.94
N VAL A 52 -0.21 6.13 11.85
CA VAL A 52 0.06 6.56 13.24
C VAL A 52 0.90 5.54 13.98
N THR A 53 0.54 4.25 13.93
CA THR A 53 1.29 3.18 14.59
C THR A 53 2.71 3.05 14.04
N ALA A 54 2.91 3.17 12.73
CA ALA A 54 4.23 3.17 12.11
C ALA A 54 5.04 4.43 12.49
N GLY A 55 4.42 5.60 12.57
CA GLY A 55 5.06 6.83 13.03
C GLY A 55 5.53 6.72 14.48
N LEU A 56 4.66 6.28 15.39
CA LEU A 56 4.98 6.07 16.80
C LEU A 56 6.07 5.01 16.99
N ALA A 57 5.96 3.86 16.32
CA ALA A 57 6.96 2.79 16.40
C ALA A 57 8.34 3.25 15.85
N SER A 58 8.35 4.13 14.84
CA SER A 58 9.59 4.73 14.34
C SER A 58 10.22 5.70 15.34
N LEU A 59 9.41 6.46 16.10
CA LEU A 59 9.92 7.32 17.18
C LEU A 59 10.53 6.50 18.33
N MET A 60 10.02 5.29 18.56
CA MET A 60 10.58 4.34 19.52
C MET A 60 11.82 3.58 18.98
N GLY A 61 12.29 3.89 17.77
CA GLY A 61 13.49 3.29 17.18
C GLY A 61 13.28 1.88 16.63
N VAL A 62 12.04 1.48 16.35
CA VAL A 62 11.74 0.11 15.92
C VAL A 62 11.95 -0.07 14.42
N LEU A 63 12.83 -0.99 14.03
CA LEU A 63 13.28 -1.19 12.64
C LEU A 63 12.16 -1.58 11.65
N TRP A 64 11.15 -2.35 12.10
CA TRP A 64 10.05 -2.76 11.21
C TRP A 64 9.16 -1.57 10.80
N ALA A 65 9.11 -0.51 11.61
CA ALA A 65 8.33 0.68 11.35
C ALA A 65 8.82 1.43 10.11
N ILE A 66 10.14 1.45 9.87
CA ILE A 66 10.73 2.07 8.68
C ILE A 66 10.23 1.39 7.41
N ARG A 67 10.23 0.05 7.39
CA ARG A 67 9.73 -0.74 6.26
C ARG A 67 8.25 -0.51 6.02
N LEU A 68 7.45 -0.45 7.10
CA LEU A 68 6.01 -0.20 6.98
C LEU A 68 5.71 1.21 6.45
N ARG A 69 6.39 2.26 6.95
CA ARG A 69 6.25 3.62 6.43
C ARG A 69 6.62 3.73 4.97
N LEU A 70 7.67 3.05 4.51
CA LEU A 70 8.05 3.02 3.09
C LEU A 70 6.98 2.35 2.23
N ALA A 71 6.42 1.22 2.69
CA ALA A 71 5.33 0.54 2.00
C ALA A 71 4.07 1.42 1.92
N LEU A 72 3.71 2.08 3.01
CA LEU A 72 2.61 3.06 3.03
C LEU A 72 2.94 4.27 2.13
N ALA A 73 4.14 4.83 2.17
CA ALA A 73 4.52 5.94 1.28
C ALA A 73 4.36 5.55 -0.20
N LEU A 74 4.80 4.34 -0.57
CA LEU A 74 4.67 3.82 -1.93
C LEU A 74 3.21 3.67 -2.34
N VAL A 75 2.38 3.04 -1.50
CA VAL A 75 0.96 2.84 -1.83
C VAL A 75 0.22 4.19 -1.94
N ALA A 76 0.53 5.17 -1.09
CA ALA A 76 0.00 6.52 -1.22
C ALA A 76 0.46 7.18 -2.52
N ALA A 77 1.75 7.11 -2.84
CA ALA A 77 2.29 7.68 -4.08
C ALA A 77 1.62 7.07 -5.32
N CYS A 78 1.41 5.75 -5.35
CA CYS A 78 0.71 5.09 -6.45
C CYS A 78 -0.75 5.54 -6.54
N TYR A 79 -1.47 5.60 -5.41
CA TYR A 79 -2.88 6.00 -5.38
C TYR A 79 -3.07 7.46 -5.83
N TRP A 80 -2.34 8.39 -5.21
CA TRP A 80 -2.42 9.81 -5.56
C TRP A 80 -1.88 10.10 -6.96
N GLY A 81 -0.82 9.42 -7.38
CA GLY A 81 -0.30 9.51 -8.75
C GLY A 81 -1.36 9.10 -9.77
N PHE A 82 -2.04 7.97 -9.56
CA PHE A 82 -3.13 7.53 -10.43
C PHE A 82 -4.30 8.51 -10.42
N ALA A 83 -4.70 9.03 -9.26
CA ALA A 83 -5.77 10.02 -9.13
C ALA A 83 -5.45 11.31 -9.91
N VAL A 84 -4.22 11.83 -9.80
CA VAL A 84 -3.77 13.03 -10.52
C VAL A 84 -3.78 12.79 -12.03
N VAL A 85 -3.20 11.69 -12.51
CA VAL A 85 -3.20 11.35 -13.94
C VAL A 85 -4.63 11.26 -14.49
N THR A 86 -5.54 10.66 -13.71
CA THR A 86 -6.96 10.53 -14.09
C THR A 86 -7.66 11.89 -14.14
N MET A 87 -7.45 12.75 -13.14
CA MET A 87 -8.02 14.11 -13.09
C MET A 87 -7.50 14.98 -14.24
N VAL A 88 -6.20 14.93 -14.52
CA VAL A 88 -5.59 15.68 -15.63
C VAL A 88 -6.12 15.17 -16.96
N GLY A 89 -6.17 13.85 -17.17
CA GLY A 89 -6.74 13.25 -18.37
C GLY A 89 -8.19 13.65 -18.59
N PHE A 90 -9.00 13.64 -17.52
CA PHE A 90 -10.38 14.11 -17.57
C PHE A 90 -10.48 15.60 -17.92
N ALA A 91 -9.70 16.46 -17.28
CA ALA A 91 -9.71 17.89 -17.54
C ALA A 91 -9.31 18.22 -18.99
N VAL A 92 -8.26 17.57 -19.52
CA VAL A 92 -7.83 17.71 -20.91
C VAL A 92 -8.91 17.22 -21.87
N ALA A 93 -9.49 16.04 -21.63
CA ALA A 93 -10.56 15.51 -22.48
C ALA A 93 -11.80 16.41 -22.46
N TYR A 94 -12.14 16.98 -21.30
CA TYR A 94 -13.28 17.89 -21.14
C TYR A 94 -13.10 19.20 -21.92
N LEU A 95 -11.86 19.70 -22.02
CA LEU A 95 -11.54 20.89 -22.82
C LEU A 95 -11.62 20.64 -24.34
N ILE A 96 -11.44 19.39 -24.78
CA ILE A 96 -11.46 19.01 -26.20
C ILE A 96 -12.89 18.63 -26.64
N ASP A 97 -13.52 17.68 -25.96
CA ASP A 97 -14.88 17.21 -26.26
C ASP A 97 -15.51 16.54 -25.03
N ARG A 98 -16.66 17.05 -24.58
CA ARG A 98 -17.42 16.51 -23.44
C ARG A 98 -17.80 15.04 -23.62
N ARG A 99 -18.00 14.55 -24.86
CA ARG A 99 -18.31 13.12 -25.10
C ARG A 99 -17.08 12.23 -24.89
N ALA A 100 -15.90 12.69 -25.27
CA ALA A 100 -14.64 11.98 -25.04
C ALA A 100 -14.29 11.92 -23.54
N ALA A 101 -14.59 12.98 -22.78
CA ALA A 101 -14.39 13.02 -21.34
C ALA A 101 -15.18 11.95 -20.58
N ASN A 102 -16.46 11.77 -20.92
CA ASN A 102 -17.31 10.77 -20.29
C ASN A 102 -16.84 9.33 -20.60
N ALA A 103 -16.35 9.08 -21.81
CA ALA A 103 -15.73 7.80 -22.15
C ALA A 103 -14.48 7.57 -21.30
N LEU A 104 -13.62 8.58 -21.15
CA LEU A 104 -12.36 8.47 -20.39
C LEU A 104 -12.59 8.06 -18.93
N VAL A 105 -13.63 8.57 -18.28
CA VAL A 105 -14.02 8.16 -16.91
C VAL A 105 -14.36 6.67 -16.84
N GLY A 106 -15.08 6.15 -17.85
CA GLY A 106 -15.37 4.73 -17.95
C GLY A 106 -14.10 3.88 -18.14
N TRP A 107 -13.19 4.32 -19.01
CA TRP A 107 -11.93 3.61 -19.27
C TRP A 107 -10.99 3.61 -18.06
N THR A 108 -10.91 4.70 -17.29
CA THR A 108 -10.04 4.79 -16.11
C THR A 108 -10.56 3.93 -14.96
N LEU A 109 -11.87 3.87 -14.75
CA LEU A 109 -12.50 2.92 -13.82
C LEU A 109 -12.24 1.47 -14.24
N THR A 110 -12.39 1.14 -15.52
CA THR A 110 -12.17 -0.21 -16.06
C THR A 110 -10.70 -0.62 -15.91
N ALA A 111 -9.77 0.30 -16.19
CA ALA A 111 -8.33 0.07 -16.04
C ALA A 111 -7.94 -0.14 -14.57
N LEU A 112 -8.52 0.63 -13.64
CA LEU A 112 -8.29 0.46 -12.21
C LEU A 112 -8.78 -0.92 -11.72
N ILE A 113 -9.99 -1.33 -12.12
CA ILE A 113 -10.56 -2.64 -11.77
C ILE A 113 -9.69 -3.77 -12.33
N LEU A 114 -9.24 -3.65 -13.59
CA LEU A 114 -8.32 -4.60 -14.21
C LEU A 114 -6.99 -4.71 -13.47
N LEU A 115 -6.39 -3.58 -13.08
CA LEU A 115 -5.14 -3.56 -12.33
C LEU A 115 -5.27 -4.25 -10.96
N VAL A 116 -6.36 -3.95 -10.23
CA VAL A 116 -6.64 -4.58 -8.93
C VAL A 116 -6.91 -6.09 -9.10
N ALA A 117 -7.68 -6.47 -10.12
CA ALA A 117 -7.98 -7.86 -10.43
C ALA A 117 -6.72 -8.65 -10.83
N VAL A 118 -5.87 -8.09 -11.69
CA VAL A 118 -4.59 -8.69 -12.10
C VAL A 118 -3.68 -8.85 -10.89
N PHE A 119 -3.56 -7.82 -10.04
CA PHE A 119 -2.77 -7.90 -8.82
C PHE A 119 -3.29 -9.00 -7.87
N ALA A 120 -4.61 -9.09 -7.69
CA ALA A 120 -5.23 -10.14 -6.87
C ALA A 120 -4.97 -11.55 -7.44
N ILE A 121 -5.11 -11.73 -8.75
CA ILE A 121 -4.85 -13.01 -9.44
C ILE A 121 -3.39 -13.42 -9.29
N VAL A 122 -2.45 -12.49 -9.51
CA VAL A 122 -1.01 -12.75 -9.34
C VAL A 122 -0.73 -13.20 -7.91
N ARG A 123 -1.27 -12.50 -6.90
CA ARG A 123 -1.06 -12.84 -5.49
C ARG A 123 -1.67 -14.18 -5.10
N LEU A 124 -2.84 -14.52 -5.63
CA LEU A 124 -3.48 -15.83 -5.44
C LEU A 124 -2.65 -16.95 -6.07
N ARG A 125 -2.06 -16.71 -7.24
CA ARG A 125 -1.13 -17.66 -7.88
C ARG A 125 0.12 -17.87 -7.05
N SER A 126 0.74 -16.80 -6.54
CA SER A 126 1.94 -16.89 -5.69
C SER A 126 1.67 -17.70 -4.40
N ARG A 127 0.48 -17.55 -3.79
CA ARG A 127 0.09 -18.35 -2.61
C ARG A 127 -0.12 -19.82 -2.93
N LYS A 128 -0.67 -20.16 -4.11
CA LYS A 128 -0.81 -21.56 -4.53
C LYS A 128 0.55 -22.22 -4.76
N VAL A 129 1.52 -21.51 -5.34
CA VAL A 129 2.89 -22.05 -5.54
C VAL A 129 3.59 -22.30 -4.20
N ALA A 130 3.42 -21.42 -3.21
CA ALA A 130 4.00 -21.59 -1.88
C ALA A 130 3.43 -22.80 -1.10
N MET A 131 2.20 -23.22 -1.40
CA MET A 131 1.56 -24.38 -0.76
C MET A 131 1.95 -25.72 -1.41
N ILE A 132 2.51 -25.70 -2.62
CA ILE A 132 2.85 -26.92 -3.39
C ILE A 132 4.32 -27.31 -3.18
N VAL A 133 5.18 -26.45 -2.63
CA VAL A 133 6.55 -26.84 -2.26
C VAL A 133 6.48 -27.72 -1.02
N PRO A 134 6.65 -29.05 -1.11
CA PRO A 134 6.77 -29.87 0.08
C PRO A 134 8.12 -29.48 0.69
N THR A 135 8.11 -29.02 1.94
CA THR A 135 9.32 -29.01 2.76
C THR A 135 9.82 -30.44 2.83
N GLN A 136 10.75 -30.81 1.93
CA GLN A 136 11.47 -32.06 2.02
C GLN A 136 12.10 -32.11 3.41
N PRO A 137 11.82 -33.13 4.23
CA PRO A 137 12.47 -33.26 5.52
C PRO A 137 13.97 -33.37 5.26
N VAL A 138 14.72 -32.39 5.75
CA VAL A 138 16.17 -32.41 5.72
C VAL A 138 16.59 -33.66 6.49
N ALA A 139 17.05 -34.68 5.78
CA ALA A 139 17.56 -35.90 6.40
C ALA A 139 18.69 -35.51 7.36
N PRO A 140 18.71 -36.02 8.60
CA PRO A 140 19.79 -35.73 9.53
C PRO A 140 21.11 -36.18 8.92
N ASN A 141 22.02 -35.22 8.76
CA ASN A 141 23.33 -35.43 8.18
C ASN A 141 24.22 -36.16 9.21
N ASN A 142 24.11 -37.49 9.26
CA ASN A 142 24.88 -38.35 10.16
C ASN A 142 26.40 -38.40 9.84
N SER A 143 26.91 -37.55 8.94
CA SER A 143 28.33 -37.47 8.63
C SER A 143 29.18 -36.92 9.78
N LEU A 144 28.57 -36.24 10.77
CA LEU A 144 29.29 -35.70 11.92
C LEU A 144 29.52 -36.71 13.07
N GLU A 145 28.80 -37.85 13.09
CA GLU A 145 29.02 -38.87 14.14
C GLU A 145 30.17 -39.82 13.80
N ARG A 146 30.46 -40.07 12.53
CA ARG A 146 31.56 -40.99 12.13
C ARG A 146 32.96 -40.46 12.41
N SER A 147 33.12 -39.17 12.68
CA SER A 147 34.42 -38.58 13.04
C SER A 147 34.72 -38.59 14.54
N ARG A 148 33.81 -39.10 15.38
CA ARG A 148 34.05 -39.27 16.83
C ARG A 148 34.48 -40.69 17.24
N GLU A 149 34.43 -41.66 16.32
CA GLU A 149 34.80 -43.06 16.58
C GLU A 149 36.13 -43.49 15.94
N ARG A 150 36.92 -42.55 15.41
CA ARG A 150 38.32 -42.78 14.98
C ARG A 150 39.23 -41.80 15.68
#